data_AF-A0A9E4WWG2-F1
#
_entry.id   AF-A0A9E4WWG2-F1
#
_cell.length_a   1.000
_cell.length_b   1.000
_cell.length_c   1.000
_cell.angle_alpha   90.00
_cell.angle_beta   90.00
_cell.angle_gamma   90.00
#
_symmetry.space_group_name_H-M   'P 1'
#
loop_
_entity.id
_entity.type
_entity.pdbx_description
1 polymer ?
#
loop_
_entity_poly.entity_id
_entity_poly.type
_entity_poly.pdbx_seq_one_letter_code
_entity_poly.pdbx_strand_id
1 'polypeptide(L)'
;AQKQGFRILIESYSTRSEAASDNLDGPTLAAMFRAEAKAAQLINSNPGNYASYFVEEAKGLLEPNDLQGWRLLYGPPVPYTRQRFEDTYQWMLGYPDLVIPGATYESVVDNRAWE
;
A
#
# COMPACT_ATOMS: atom_id res chain seq x y z
N ALA A 1 -9.75 18.09 -2.70
CA ALA A 1 -9.51 18.75 -4.01
C ALA A 1 -10.75 18.73 -4.92
N GLN A 2 -11.22 17.60 -5.45
CA GLN A 2 -12.37 17.61 -6.38
C GLN A 2 -13.67 18.17 -5.79
N LYS A 3 -14.01 17.85 -4.52
CA LYS A 3 -15.13 18.47 -3.80
C LYS A 3 -15.06 20.01 -3.78
N GLN A 4 -13.85 20.57 -3.81
CA GLN A 4 -13.59 22.01 -3.81
C GLN A 4 -13.51 22.60 -5.24
N GLY A 5 -13.87 21.83 -6.28
CA GLY A 5 -13.91 22.29 -7.67
C GLY A 5 -12.60 22.14 -8.46
N PHE A 6 -11.55 21.56 -7.87
CA PHE A 6 -10.29 21.31 -8.58
C PHE A 6 -10.40 20.16 -9.60
N ARG A 7 -9.60 20.24 -10.67
CA ARG A 7 -9.56 19.23 -11.75
C ARG A 7 -8.38 18.27 -11.58
N ILE A 8 -8.53 17.07 -12.12
CA ILE A 8 -7.47 16.08 -12.21
C ILE A 8 -6.57 16.45 -13.39
N LEU A 9 -5.26 16.54 -13.15
CA LEU A 9 -4.26 16.76 -14.21
C LEU A 9 -3.44 15.51 -14.49
N ILE A 10 -3.04 14.79 -13.44
CA ILE A 10 -2.24 13.56 -13.48
C ILE A 10 -2.76 12.62 -12.40
N GLU A 11 -2.80 11.32 -12.68
CA GLU A 11 -2.98 10.27 -11.69
C GLU A 11 -1.82 9.28 -11.78
N SER A 12 -1.28 8.90 -10.63
CA SER A 12 -0.18 7.94 -10.53
C SER A 12 -0.65 6.68 -9.82
N TYR A 13 -0.20 5.53 -10.29
CA TYR A 13 -0.36 4.27 -9.58
C TYR A 13 0.76 4.11 -8.55
N SER A 14 0.41 3.77 -7.32
CA SER A 14 1.37 3.42 -6.28
C SER A 14 1.40 1.91 -6.10
N THR A 15 2.57 1.31 -6.18
CA THR A 15 2.79 -0.04 -5.64
C THR A 15 3.20 0.08 -4.19
N ARG A 16 2.47 -0.56 -3.28
CA ARG A 16 2.80 -0.60 -1.85
C ARG A 16 3.46 -1.92 -1.48
N SER A 17 4.05 -1.95 -0.30
CA SER A 17 4.62 -3.13 0.32
C SER A 17 4.38 -3.03 1.81
N GLU A 18 4.12 -4.16 2.44
CA GLU A 18 3.93 -4.23 3.87
C GLU A 18 5.27 -4.14 4.60
N ALA A 19 5.27 -3.44 5.72
CA ALA A 19 6.40 -3.38 6.63
C ALA A 19 5.96 -3.97 7.98
N ALA A 20 6.72 -4.93 8.49
CA ALA A 20 6.46 -5.60 9.75
C ALA A 20 7.68 -5.51 10.67
N SER A 21 7.45 -5.51 11.98
CA SER A 21 8.53 -5.57 12.96
C SER A 21 9.18 -6.95 12.96
N ASP A 22 10.50 -7.00 13.16
CA ASP A 22 11.27 -8.24 13.32
C ASP A 22 10.71 -9.16 14.42
N ASN A 23 10.01 -8.61 15.42
CA ASN A 23 9.42 -9.35 16.54
C ASN A 23 8.14 -10.12 16.17
N LEU A 24 7.54 -9.88 15.00
CA LEU A 24 6.34 -10.58 14.55
C LEU A 24 6.71 -11.88 13.84
N ASP A 25 6.25 -13.02 14.33
CA ASP A 25 6.59 -14.31 13.74
C ASP A 25 5.94 -14.51 12.35
N GLY A 26 6.59 -15.33 11.52
CA GLY A 26 6.15 -15.62 10.16
C GLY A 26 4.71 -16.15 10.07
N PRO A 27 4.30 -17.16 10.88
CA PRO A 27 2.92 -17.65 10.90
C PRO A 27 1.87 -16.58 11.22
N THR A 28 2.13 -15.70 12.21
CA THR A 28 1.24 -14.59 12.55
C THR A 28 1.17 -13.57 11.42
N LEU A 29 2.31 -13.20 10.84
CA LEU A 29 2.36 -12.29 9.69
C LEU A 29 1.61 -12.87 8.47
N ALA A 30 1.77 -14.16 8.19
CA ALA A 30 1.04 -14.86 7.13
C ALA A 30 -0.48 -14.85 7.38
N ALA A 31 -0.91 -14.95 8.64
CA ALA A 31 -2.32 -14.83 9.00
C ALA A 31 -2.87 -13.43 8.74
N MET A 32 -2.10 -12.39 9.05
CA MET A 32 -2.44 -11.00 8.72
C MET A 32 -2.58 -10.81 7.20
N PHE A 33 -1.61 -11.30 6.41
CA PHE A 33 -1.67 -11.19 4.95
C PHE A 33 -2.87 -11.91 4.33
N ARG A 34 -3.30 -13.04 4.89
CA ARG A 34 -4.56 -13.70 4.46
C ARG A 34 -5.79 -12.84 4.76
N ALA A 35 -5.81 -12.17 5.91
CA ALA A 35 -6.90 -11.27 6.27
C ALA A 35 -6.92 -10.03 5.35
N GLU A 36 -5.78 -9.43 5.08
CA GLU A 36 -5.62 -8.31 4.14
C GLU A 36 -6.04 -8.69 2.72
N ALA A 37 -5.62 -9.86 2.24
CA ALA A 37 -6.04 -10.36 0.93
C ALA A 37 -7.56 -10.54 0.84
N LYS A 38 -8.19 -11.02 1.92
CA LYS A 38 -9.66 -11.12 1.99
C LYS A 38 -10.31 -9.74 2.02
N ALA A 39 -9.76 -8.80 2.77
CA ALA A 39 -10.26 -7.43 2.82
C ALA A 39 -10.17 -6.76 1.45
N ALA A 40 -9.04 -6.89 0.74
CA ALA A 40 -8.86 -6.38 -0.61
C ALA A 40 -9.92 -6.91 -1.58
N GLN A 41 -10.23 -8.21 -1.54
CA GLN A 41 -11.31 -8.79 -2.35
C GLN A 41 -12.67 -8.16 -2.03
N LEU A 42 -13.00 -8.04 -0.75
CA LEU A 42 -14.29 -7.50 -0.32
C LEU A 42 -14.44 -6.02 -0.71
N ILE A 43 -13.41 -5.20 -0.46
CA ILE A 43 -13.41 -3.78 -0.80
C ILE A 43 -13.54 -3.60 -2.31
N ASN A 44 -12.74 -4.32 -3.10
CA ASN A 44 -12.80 -4.22 -4.56
C ASN A 44 -14.17 -4.65 -5.12
N SER A 45 -14.87 -5.59 -4.47
CA SER A 45 -16.20 -6.03 -4.91
C SER A 45 -17.30 -4.98 -4.72
N ASN A 46 -17.20 -4.19 -3.65
CA ASN A 46 -18.13 -3.10 -3.36
C ASN A 46 -17.46 -2.05 -2.46
N PRO A 47 -16.74 -1.08 -3.03
CA PRO A 47 -15.98 -0.09 -2.25
C PRO A 47 -16.89 0.80 -1.41
N GLY A 48 -18.14 1.02 -1.83
CA GLY A 48 -19.10 1.86 -1.13
C GLY A 48 -19.45 1.35 0.27
N ASN A 49 -19.45 0.03 0.48
CA ASN A 49 -19.71 -0.59 1.78
C ASN A 49 -18.65 -0.23 2.84
N TYR A 50 -17.48 0.23 2.41
CA TYR A 50 -16.33 0.53 3.27
C TYR A 50 -16.00 2.03 3.33
N ALA A 51 -16.83 2.88 2.70
CA ALA A 51 -16.64 4.33 2.65
C ALA A 51 -16.62 4.98 4.05
N SER A 52 -17.31 4.39 5.04
CA SER A 52 -17.38 4.92 6.40
C SER A 52 -16.01 5.06 7.04
N TYR A 53 -15.09 4.12 6.80
CA TYR A 53 -13.74 4.18 7.36
C TYR A 53 -12.99 5.46 6.94
N PHE A 54 -13.17 5.92 5.70
CA PHE A 54 -12.56 7.16 5.22
C PHE A 54 -13.30 8.42 5.68
N VAL A 55 -14.63 8.36 5.69
CA VAL A 55 -15.48 9.50 6.06
C VAL A 55 -15.30 9.85 7.54
N GLU A 56 -15.21 8.85 8.40
CA GLU A 56 -14.94 9.01 9.82
C GLU A 56 -13.58 9.67 10.06
N GLU A 57 -12.53 9.20 9.36
CA GLU A 57 -11.19 9.79 9.43
C GLU A 57 -11.16 11.23 8.90
N ALA A 58 -11.95 11.52 7.86
CA ALA A 58 -12.05 12.84 7.26
C ALA A 58 -12.79 13.87 8.13
N LYS A 59 -13.39 13.47 9.27
CA LYS A 59 -14.00 14.36 10.28
C LYS A 59 -14.93 15.43 9.68
N GLY A 60 -15.83 15.00 8.78
CA GLY A 60 -16.83 15.86 8.13
C GLY A 60 -16.33 16.64 6.91
N LEU A 61 -15.07 16.46 6.49
CA LEU A 61 -14.56 17.06 5.25
C LEU A 61 -15.06 16.33 4.00
N LEU A 62 -15.37 15.04 4.13
CA LEU A 62 -15.85 14.16 3.05
C LEU A 62 -17.14 13.47 3.49
N GLU A 63 -18.06 13.31 2.55
CA GLU A 63 -19.24 12.45 2.63
C GLU A 63 -18.98 11.17 1.81
N PRO A 64 -19.72 10.07 2.03
CA PRO A 64 -19.52 8.83 1.27
C PRO A 64 -19.56 9.04 -0.25
N ASN A 65 -20.47 9.91 -0.74
CA ASN A 65 -20.63 10.21 -2.15
C ASN A 65 -19.53 11.11 -2.73
N ASP A 66 -18.68 11.72 -1.89
CA ASP A 66 -17.50 12.45 -2.34
C ASP A 66 -16.37 11.49 -2.77
N LEU A 67 -16.42 10.23 -2.31
CA LEU A 67 -15.41 9.23 -2.62
C LEU A 67 -15.62 8.64 -4.01
N GLN A 68 -14.55 8.70 -4.80
CA GLN A 68 -14.50 8.10 -6.13
C GLN A 68 -14.08 6.63 -5.97
N GLY A 69 -15.04 5.70 -5.98
CA GLY A 69 -14.78 4.28 -5.71
C GLY A 69 -13.70 3.64 -6.61
N TRP A 70 -13.55 4.12 -7.84
CA TRP A 70 -12.51 3.66 -8.77
C TRP A 70 -11.07 4.03 -8.34
N ARG A 71 -10.89 4.91 -7.34
CA ARG A 71 -9.59 5.21 -6.73
C ARG A 71 -9.22 4.29 -5.58
N LEU A 72 -10.18 3.51 -5.09
CA LEU A 72 -9.97 2.55 -4.01
C LEU A 72 -9.42 1.26 -4.62
N LEU A 73 -8.12 1.28 -4.94
CA LEU A 73 -7.39 0.18 -5.55
C LEU A 73 -6.62 -0.60 -4.49
N TYR A 74 -7.12 -1.78 -4.13
CA TYR A 74 -6.48 -2.66 -3.15
C TYR A 74 -5.91 -3.90 -3.82
N GLY A 75 -4.64 -4.18 -3.56
CA GLY A 75 -3.98 -5.43 -3.94
C GLY A 75 -3.69 -6.28 -2.70
N PRO A 76 -3.73 -7.62 -2.80
CA PRO A 76 -3.27 -8.47 -1.70
C PRO A 76 -1.74 -8.32 -1.51
N PRO A 77 -1.22 -8.59 -0.31
CA PRO A 77 0.22 -8.71 -0.10
C PRO A 77 0.81 -9.79 -1.01
N VAL A 78 2.01 -9.51 -1.54
CA VAL A 78 2.77 -10.41 -2.40
C VAL A 78 4.23 -10.43 -1.96
N PRO A 79 4.99 -11.53 -2.20
CA PRO A 79 6.41 -11.58 -1.90
C PRO A 79 7.14 -10.41 -2.57
N TYR A 80 8.00 -9.73 -1.82
CA TYR A 80 8.80 -8.67 -2.38
C TYR A 80 9.94 -9.29 -3.20
N THR A 81 10.05 -8.92 -4.48
CA THR A 81 11.02 -9.54 -5.40
C THR A 81 12.35 -8.79 -5.41
N ARG A 82 13.44 -9.52 -5.71
CA ARG A 82 14.76 -8.91 -5.89
C ARG A 82 14.77 -7.86 -7.00
N GLN A 83 14.09 -8.13 -8.11
CA GLN A 83 14.00 -7.18 -9.23
C GLN A 83 13.36 -5.86 -8.77
N ARG A 84 12.25 -5.93 -8.04
CA ARG A 84 11.57 -4.73 -7.53
C ARG A 84 12.46 -3.95 -6.56
N PHE A 85 13.23 -4.65 -5.72
CA PHE A 85 14.17 -4.01 -4.79
C PHE A 85 15.23 -3.26 -5.58
N GLU A 86 15.85 -3.91 -6.55
CA GLU A 86 16.91 -3.31 -7.37
C GLU A 86 16.41 -2.08 -8.13
N ASP A 87 15.28 -2.20 -8.81
CA ASP A 87 14.69 -1.08 -9.57
C ASP A 87 14.40 0.13 -8.66
N THR A 88 13.84 -0.12 -7.48
CA THR A 88 13.51 0.93 -6.51
C THR A 88 14.77 1.53 -5.89
N TYR A 89 15.75 0.68 -5.53
CA TYR A 89 16.98 1.11 -4.88
C TYR A 89 17.85 1.93 -5.82
N GLN A 90 18.01 1.50 -7.08
CA GLN A 90 18.74 2.26 -8.10
C GLN A 90 18.06 3.58 -8.43
N TRP A 91 16.73 3.59 -8.51
CA TRP A 91 15.99 4.86 -8.64
C TRP A 91 16.29 5.78 -7.46
N MET A 92 16.25 5.30 -6.22
CA MET A 92 16.52 6.11 -5.03
C MET A 92 17.96 6.64 -4.98
N LEU A 93 18.95 5.84 -5.37
CA LEU A 93 20.36 6.26 -5.47
C LEU A 93 20.58 7.38 -6.50
N GLY A 94 19.69 7.50 -7.50
CA GLY A 94 19.71 8.60 -8.48
C GLY A 94 19.32 9.96 -7.90
N TYR A 95 18.73 10.01 -6.69
CA TYR A 95 18.38 11.25 -6.01
C TYR A 95 19.37 11.51 -4.87
N PRO A 96 20.12 12.63 -4.92
CA PRO A 96 21.05 12.99 -3.85
C PRO A 96 20.38 12.98 -2.48
N ASP A 97 21.04 12.34 -1.52
CA ASP A 97 20.65 12.27 -0.10
C ASP A 97 19.30 11.61 0.21
N LEU A 98 18.66 10.93 -0.76
CA LEU A 98 17.39 10.23 -0.53
C LEU A 98 17.58 8.93 0.26
N VAL A 99 18.67 8.19 0.03
CA VAL A 99 18.97 6.91 0.70
C VAL A 99 20.48 6.74 0.93
N ILE A 100 20.84 6.02 1.98
CA ILE A 100 22.24 5.66 2.26
C ILE A 100 22.68 4.51 1.33
N PRO A 101 23.84 4.63 0.64
CA PRO A 101 24.39 3.53 -0.15
C PRO A 101 24.75 2.29 0.68
N GLY A 102 24.68 1.10 0.07
CA GLY A 102 25.11 -0.17 0.66
C GLY A 102 23.99 -1.07 1.19
N ALA A 103 22.72 -0.72 1.03
CA ALA A 103 21.62 -1.62 1.35
C ALA A 103 21.58 -2.79 0.36
N THR A 104 21.33 -4.00 0.86
CA THR A 104 21.13 -5.19 0.03
C THR A 104 19.72 -5.73 0.19
N TYR A 105 19.26 -6.51 -0.79
CA TYR A 105 17.97 -7.19 -0.73
C TYR A 105 17.84 -8.03 0.55
N GLU A 106 18.87 -8.79 0.91
CA GLU A 106 18.88 -9.67 2.08
C GLU A 106 18.86 -8.90 3.41
N SER A 107 19.34 -7.65 3.42
CA SER A 107 19.37 -6.83 4.64
C SER A 107 18.05 -6.09 4.92
N VAL A 108 17.18 -5.95 3.91
CA VAL A 108 15.97 -5.11 3.99
C VAL A 108 14.70 -5.92 3.74
N VAL A 109 14.75 -6.94 2.89
CA VAL A 109 13.58 -7.71 2.49
C VAL A 109 13.50 -9.00 3.30
N ASP A 110 12.40 -9.14 4.03
CA ASP A 110 12.02 -10.35 4.75
C ASP A 110 10.70 -10.90 4.16
N ASN A 111 10.75 -12.12 3.62
CA ASN A 111 9.60 -12.81 3.03
C ASN A 111 9.12 -14.00 3.90
N ARG A 112 9.42 -14.03 5.20
CA ARG A 112 9.02 -15.11 6.14
C ARG A 112 7.52 -15.42 6.20
N ALA A 113 6.66 -14.53 5.71
CA ALA A 113 5.22 -14.78 5.63
C ALA A 113 4.83 -15.79 4.53
N TRP A 114 5.77 -16.12 3.64
CA TRP A 114 5.59 -17.03 2.51
C TRP A 114 6.45 -18.30 2.60
N GLU A 115 7.17 -18.48 3.71
CA GLU A 115 7.96 -19.67 4.04
C GLU A 115 7.12 -20.68 4.84
#